data_AF-A0AAV5TM84-F1
#
_entry.id   AF-A0AAV5TM84-F1
#
_cell.length_a   1.000
_cell.length_b   1.000
_cell.length_c   1.000
_cell.angle_alpha   90.00
_cell.angle_beta   90.00
_cell.angle_gamma   90.00
#
_symmetry.space_group_name_H-M   'P 1'
#
loop_
_entity.id
_entity.type
_entity.pdbx_description
1 polymer ?
#
loop_
_entity_poly.entity_id
_entity_poly.type
_entity_poly.pdbx_seq_one_letter_code
_entity_poly.pdbx_strand_id
1 'polypeptide(L)'
;MILCLAISSLLCFILALILNFLLLFLLLFRPSTQLNGYRWISIAFIVTSLYFSLAYSIIVPLWHAGDGLILLIPVGFSSSLSSSSLLNCLIRPAFTLWHAGMMSTSFLVASTFIYRYNIICRLEK
;
A
#
# COMPACT_ATOMS: atom_id res chain seq x y z
N MET A 1 -12.04 17.09 -13.27
CA MET A 1 -10.70 16.77 -12.70
C MET A 1 -10.80 15.77 -11.54
N ILE A 2 -11.51 16.11 -10.45
CA ILE A 2 -11.67 15.24 -9.27
C ILE A 2 -12.29 13.88 -9.60
N LEU A 3 -13.35 13.85 -10.39
CA LEU A 3 -14.00 12.61 -10.83
C LEU A 3 -13.04 11.68 -11.60
N CYS A 4 -12.20 12.25 -12.47
CA CYS A 4 -11.20 11.48 -13.21
C CYS A 4 -10.17 10.86 -12.26
N LEU A 5 -9.68 11.61 -11.26
CA LEU A 5 -8.77 11.09 -10.24
C LEU A 5 -9.40 9.95 -9.43
N ALA A 6 -10.66 10.09 -9.02
CA ALA A 6 -11.38 9.02 -8.31
C ALA A 6 -11.52 7.76 -9.18
N ILE A 7 -11.95 7.90 -10.43
CA ILE A 7 -12.07 6.78 -11.38
C ILE A 7 -10.70 6.13 -11.62
N SER A 8 -9.66 6.92 -11.86
CA SER A 8 -8.30 6.41 -12.04
C SER A 8 -7.81 5.65 -10.80
N SER A 9 -8.08 6.14 -9.59
CA SER A 9 -7.67 5.46 -8.35
C SER A 9 -8.36 4.10 -8.17
N LEU A 10 -9.64 3.98 -8.55
CA LEU A 10 -10.38 2.71 -8.53
C LEU A 10 -9.86 1.74 -9.60
N LEU A 11 -9.57 2.22 -10.81
CA LEU A 11 -8.98 1.39 -11.86
C LEU A 11 -7.60 0.87 -11.45
N CYS A 12 -6.76 1.73 -10.86
CA CYS A 12 -5.48 1.32 -10.30
C CYS A 12 -5.63 0.25 -9.21
N PHE A 13 -6.67 0.36 -8.36
CA PHE A 13 -6.95 -0.66 -7.36
C PHE A 13 -7.36 -2.01 -7.97
N ILE A 14 -8.21 -2.00 -9.00
CA ILE A 14 -8.60 -3.22 -9.74
C ILE A 14 -7.37 -3.87 -10.39
N LEU A 15 -6.53 -3.08 -11.05
CA LEU A 15 -5.28 -3.57 -11.62
C LEU A 15 -4.34 -4.14 -10.56
N ALA A 16 -4.22 -3.45 -9.41
CA ALA A 16 -3.42 -3.93 -8.29
C ALA A 16 -3.96 -5.26 -7.75
N LEU A 17 -5.27 -5.45 -7.64
CA LEU A 17 -5.88 -6.74 -7.27
C LEU A 17 -5.48 -7.82 -8.26
N ILE A 18 -5.72 -7.61 -9.56
CA ILE A 18 -5.44 -8.61 -10.60
C ILE A 18 -3.96 -9.03 -10.58
N LEU A 19 -3.04 -8.05 -10.56
CA LEU A 19 -1.60 -8.31 -10.60
C LEU A 19 -1.10 -9.00 -9.33
N ASN A 20 -1.56 -8.59 -8.15
CA ASN A 20 -1.15 -9.18 -6.89
C ASN A 20 -1.72 -10.60 -6.70
N PHE A 21 -2.97 -10.85 -7.11
CA PHE A 21 -3.53 -12.21 -7.10
C PHE A 21 -2.86 -13.12 -8.12
N LEU A 22 -2.51 -12.61 -9.30
CA LEU A 22 -1.71 -13.35 -10.28
C LEU A 22 -0.34 -13.72 -9.71
N LEU A 23 0.34 -12.78 -9.04
CA LEU A 23 1.62 -13.04 -8.38
C LEU A 23 1.47 -14.08 -7.25
N LEU A 24 0.42 -13.99 -6.45
CA LEU A 24 0.12 -14.95 -5.39
C LEU A 24 -0.12 -16.35 -5.97
N PHE A 25 -0.89 -16.45 -7.06
CA PHE A 25 -1.13 -17.69 -7.78
C PHE A 25 0.19 -18.30 -8.27
N LEU A 26 1.04 -17.52 -8.93
CA LEU A 26 2.35 -17.99 -9.40
C LEU A 26 3.25 -18.47 -8.24
N LEU A 27 3.21 -17.79 -7.09
CA LEU A 27 3.99 -18.18 -5.90
C LEU A 27 3.49 -19.48 -5.25
N LEU A 28 2.18 -19.75 -5.28
CA LEU A 28 1.59 -20.95 -4.69
C LEU A 28 1.71 -22.16 -5.61
N PHE A 29 1.48 -21.99 -6.91
CA PHE A 29 1.42 -23.09 -7.87
C PHE A 29 2.76 -23.40 -8.54
N ARG A 30 3.79 -22.55 -8.38
CA ARG A 30 5.16 -22.83 -8.82
C ARG A 30 6.12 -22.93 -7.63
N PRO A 31 6.05 -24.00 -6.82
CA PRO A 31 6.99 -24.21 -5.73
C PRO A 31 8.40 -24.48 -6.30
N SER A 32 9.25 -23.46 -6.32
CA SER A 32 10.69 -23.62 -6.57
C SER A 32 11.43 -23.56 -5.23
N THR A 33 12.23 -24.59 -4.94
CA THR A 33 13.09 -24.67 -3.75
C THR A 33 14.12 -23.53 -3.69
N GLN A 34 14.47 -22.94 -4.84
CA GLN A 34 15.39 -21.80 -4.94
C GLN A 34 14.78 -20.47 -4.44
N LEU A 35 13.46 -20.39 -4.28
CA LEU A 35 12.74 -19.15 -3.96
C LEU A 35 12.17 -19.12 -2.53
N ASN A 36 12.46 -20.10 -1.67
CA ASN A 36 11.80 -20.22 -0.37
C ASN A 36 11.95 -18.98 0.54
N GLY A 37 13.12 -18.32 0.55
CA GLY A 37 13.30 -17.06 1.28
C GLY A 37 12.63 -15.86 0.61
N TYR A 38 12.68 -15.79 -0.72
CA TYR A 38 12.08 -14.71 -1.51
C TYR A 38 10.54 -14.76 -1.52
N ARG A 39 9.96 -15.95 -1.32
CA ARG A 39 8.51 -16.18 -1.26
C ARG A 39 7.86 -15.36 -0.15
N TRP A 40 8.43 -15.34 1.05
CA TRP A 40 7.89 -14.58 2.17
C TRP A 40 7.95 -13.07 1.94
N ILE A 41 9.06 -12.59 1.37
CA ILE A 41 9.21 -11.18 0.98
C ILE A 41 8.17 -10.81 -0.09
N SER A 42 7.92 -11.71 -1.05
CA SER A 42 6.92 -11.51 -2.11
C SER A 42 5.49 -11.51 -1.57
N ILE A 43 5.17 -12.37 -0.60
CA ILE A 43 3.86 -12.38 0.09
C ILE A 43 3.67 -11.08 0.87
N ALA A 44 4.68 -10.63 1.62
CA ALA A 44 4.62 -9.37 2.35
C ALA A 44 4.45 -8.17 1.39
N PHE A 45 5.09 -8.21 0.22
CA PHE A 45 4.89 -7.24 -0.85
C PHE A 45 3.45 -7.22 -1.37
N ILE A 46 2.86 -8.39 -1.63
CA ILE A 46 1.46 -8.51 -2.05
C ILE A 46 0.52 -7.90 -1.03
N VAL A 47 0.64 -8.28 0.24
CA VAL A 47 -0.22 -7.78 1.33
C VAL A 47 -0.09 -6.26 1.45
N THR A 48 1.14 -5.75 1.46
CA THR A 48 1.40 -4.31 1.58
C THR A 48 0.89 -3.53 0.38
N SER A 49 1.04 -4.08 -0.84
CA SER A 49 0.57 -3.45 -2.08
C SER A 49 -0.95 -3.37 -2.13
N LEU A 50 -1.66 -4.44 -1.78
CA LEU A 50 -3.11 -4.46 -1.72
C LEU A 50 -3.66 -3.50 -0.65
N TYR A 51 -3.05 -3.53 0.53
CA TYR A 51 -3.40 -2.65 1.64
C TYR A 51 -3.20 -1.17 1.28
N PHE A 52 -2.05 -0.82 0.71
CA PHE A 52 -1.77 0.54 0.25
C PHE A 52 -2.76 0.98 -0.84
N SER A 53 -3.03 0.12 -1.83
CA SER A 53 -3.92 0.44 -2.95
C SER A 53 -5.37 0.62 -2.51
N LEU A 54 -5.83 -0.17 -1.53
CA LEU A 54 -7.13 -0.02 -0.90
C LEU A 54 -7.24 1.31 -0.14
N ALA A 55 -6.23 1.63 0.68
CA ALA A 55 -6.20 2.89 1.42
C ALA A 55 -6.20 4.09 0.47
N TYR A 56 -5.41 4.01 -0.61
CA TYR A 56 -5.31 5.08 -1.60
C TYR A 56 -6.62 5.30 -2.37
N SER A 57 -7.32 4.23 -2.78
CA SER A 57 -8.60 4.34 -3.49
C SER A 57 -9.72 4.95 -2.64
N ILE A 58 -9.62 4.84 -1.31
CA ILE A 58 -10.54 5.48 -0.36
C ILE A 58 -10.14 6.94 -0.12
N ILE A 59 -8.85 7.23 0.08
CA ILE A 59 -8.38 8.59 0.37
C ILE A 59 -8.59 9.53 -0.79
N VAL A 60 -8.27 9.14 -2.04
CA VAL A 60 -8.29 10.08 -3.17
C VAL A 60 -9.68 10.72 -3.38
N PRO A 61 -10.80 9.98 -3.40
CA PRO A 61 -12.13 10.60 -3.47
C PRO A 61 -12.46 11.46 -2.25
N LEU A 62 -12.09 11.02 -1.04
CA LEU A 62 -12.39 11.73 0.22
C LEU A 62 -11.59 13.02 0.39
N TRP A 63 -10.33 12.99 -0.03
CA TRP A 63 -9.40 14.10 -0.02
C TRP A 63 -9.91 15.28 -0.85
N HIS A 64 -10.54 14.96 -1.98
CA HIS A 64 -11.07 15.94 -2.90
C HIS A 64 -12.55 16.28 -2.67
N ALA A 65 -13.28 15.49 -1.87
CA ALA A 65 -14.64 15.79 -1.46
C ALA A 65 -14.72 16.69 -0.22
N GLY A 66 -13.68 16.74 0.62
CA GLY A 66 -13.55 17.69 1.73
C GLY A 66 -12.80 18.97 1.35
N ASP A 67 -12.70 19.92 2.28
CA ASP A 67 -11.89 21.16 2.17
C ASP A 67 -10.38 20.84 2.15
N GLY A 68 -9.92 20.23 1.06
CA GLY A 68 -8.57 19.70 0.88
C GLY A 68 -7.47 20.56 1.48
N LEU A 69 -6.44 19.88 2.02
CA LEU A 69 -5.22 20.37 2.69
C LEU A 69 -5.22 20.46 4.22
N ILE A 70 -6.35 20.57 4.93
CA ILE A 70 -6.31 20.62 6.42
C ILE A 70 -5.95 19.25 7.05
N LEU A 71 -6.02 18.17 6.26
CA LEU A 71 -5.77 16.79 6.70
C LEU A 71 -4.32 16.29 6.49
N LEU A 72 -3.43 17.07 5.85
CA LEU A 72 -2.15 16.54 5.31
C LEU A 72 -1.04 16.45 6.35
N ILE A 73 -1.21 17.11 7.49
CA ILE A 73 -0.19 17.16 8.53
C ILE A 73 -0.84 16.69 9.84
N PRO A 74 -0.32 15.64 10.51
CA PRO A 74 -0.76 15.26 11.84
C PRO A 74 -0.27 16.26 12.91
N VAL A 75 -0.06 17.53 12.55
CA VAL A 75 0.30 18.61 13.45
C VAL A 75 -0.99 19.38 13.70
N GLY A 76 -1.74 18.91 14.69
CA GLY A 76 -2.95 19.56 15.18
C GLY A 76 -4.10 19.52 14.17
N PHE A 77 -4.86 18.41 14.18
CA PHE A 77 -6.28 18.49 13.83
C PHE A 77 -6.95 19.39 14.87
N SER A 78 -6.87 20.70 14.68
CA SER A 78 -7.64 21.66 15.45
C SER A 78 -9.11 21.28 15.30
N SER A 79 -9.70 21.06 16.46
CA SER A 79 -11.09 20.83 16.87
C SER A 79 -12.19 21.68 16.20
N SER A 80 -12.01 22.19 14.98
CA SER A 80 -12.95 23.12 14.33
C SER A 80 -13.79 22.53 13.19
N LEU A 81 -13.50 21.32 12.69
CA LEU A 81 -14.46 20.63 11.80
C LEU A 81 -15.53 19.91 12.63
N SER A 82 -16.60 20.66 12.93
CA SER A 82 -17.89 20.11 13.35
C SER A 82 -18.46 19.23 12.23
N SER A 83 -18.11 17.94 12.21
CA SER A 83 -18.80 16.98 11.34
C SER A 83 -18.87 15.62 12.03
N SER A 84 -20.06 15.38 12.58
CA SER A 84 -20.58 14.13 13.12
C SER A 84 -20.86 13.09 12.03
N SER A 85 -19.91 12.80 11.15
CA SER A 85 -20.13 11.89 10.01
C SER A 85 -19.16 10.71 10.00
N LEU A 86 -19.68 9.52 9.69
CA LEU A 86 -18.95 8.27 9.46
C LEU A 86 -17.71 8.44 8.55
N LEU A 87 -17.72 9.44 7.67
CA LEU A 87 -16.61 9.82 6.79
C LEU A 87 -15.33 10.13 7.57
N ASN A 88 -15.39 10.92 8.64
CA ASN A 88 -14.22 11.24 9.47
C ASN A 88 -13.67 10.00 10.19
N CYS A 89 -14.53 9.03 10.50
CA CYS A 89 -14.13 7.74 11.08
C CYS A 89 -13.37 6.86 10.07
N LEU A 90 -13.66 6.98 8.77
CA LEU A 90 -12.98 6.22 7.71
C LEU A 90 -11.68 6.89 7.23
N ILE A 91 -11.60 8.21 7.25
CA ILE A 91 -10.44 8.96 6.76
C ILE A 91 -9.20 8.73 7.62
N ARG A 92 -9.33 8.78 8.95
CA ARG A 92 -8.21 8.58 9.89
C ARG A 92 -7.50 7.23 9.73
N PRO A 93 -8.22 6.09 9.80
CA PRO A 93 -7.59 4.81 9.56
C PRO A 93 -7.03 4.76 8.15
N ALA A 94 -7.80 5.12 7.12
CA ALA A 94 -7.32 5.07 5.73
C ALA A 94 -6.00 5.82 5.53
N PHE A 95 -5.87 7.05 6.04
CA PHE A 95 -4.62 7.82 5.94
C PHE A 95 -3.45 7.15 6.68
N THR A 96 -3.71 6.62 7.88
CA THR A 96 -2.72 5.85 8.64
C THR A 96 -2.30 4.61 7.87
N LEU A 97 -3.26 3.92 7.22
CA LEU A 97 -2.99 2.75 6.40
C LEU A 97 -2.13 3.12 5.19
N TRP A 98 -2.47 4.19 4.49
CA TRP A 98 -1.71 4.67 3.34
C TRP A 98 -0.26 5.04 3.71
N HIS A 99 -0.07 5.79 4.79
CA HIS A 99 1.26 6.18 5.27
C HIS A 99 2.07 4.97 5.74
N ALA A 100 1.46 4.07 6.53
CA ALA A 100 2.11 2.82 6.95
C ALA A 100 2.47 1.94 5.75
N GLY A 101 1.62 1.92 4.71
CA GLY A 101 1.87 1.24 3.45
C GLY A 101 3.11 1.79 2.73
N MET A 102 3.24 3.12 2.61
CA MET A 102 4.42 3.75 2.02
C MET A 102 5.71 3.42 2.77
N MET A 103 5.69 3.48 4.11
CA MET A 103 6.86 3.13 4.90
C MET A 103 7.21 1.65 4.75
N SER A 104 6.21 0.78 4.77
CA SER A 104 6.38 -0.67 4.63
C SER A 104 6.96 -1.05 3.26
N THR A 105 6.56 -0.39 2.18
CA THR A 105 7.15 -0.63 0.85
C THR A 105 8.63 -0.26 0.81
N SER A 106 9.04 0.85 1.43
CA SER A 106 10.46 1.21 1.54
C SER A 106 11.28 0.13 2.28
N PHE A 107 10.76 -0.37 3.41
CA PHE A 107 11.42 -1.45 4.16
C PHE A 107 11.46 -2.77 3.38
N LEU A 108 10.42 -3.09 2.60
CA LEU A 108 10.40 -4.28 1.75
C LEU A 108 11.43 -4.19 0.64
N VAL A 109 11.56 -3.03 -0.02
CA VAL A 109 12.59 -2.80 -1.04
C VAL A 109 13.98 -2.97 -0.43
N ALA A 110 14.24 -2.37 0.74
CA ALA A 110 15.50 -2.57 1.46
C ALA A 110 15.74 -4.06 1.79
N SER A 111 14.71 -4.77 2.26
CA SER A 111 14.78 -6.20 2.57
C SER A 111 15.09 -7.05 1.34
N THR A 112 14.49 -6.75 0.18
CA THR A 112 14.81 -7.45 -1.07
C THR A 112 16.26 -7.26 -1.49
N PHE A 113 16.80 -6.04 -1.32
CA PHE A 113 18.18 -5.73 -1.64
C PHE A 113 19.13 -6.51 -0.73
N ILE A 114 18.91 -6.48 0.59
CA ILE A 114 19.71 -7.20 1.58
C ILE A 114 19.68 -8.71 1.33
N TYR A 115 18.50 -9.27 1.02
CA TYR A 115 18.36 -10.70 0.73
C TYR A 115 19.18 -11.11 -0.50
N ARG A 116 19.07 -10.36 -1.61
CA ARG A 116 19.83 -10.64 -2.83
C ARG A 116 21.33 -10.45 -2.63
N TYR A 117 21.73 -9.39 -1.95
CA TYR A 117 23.13 -9.12 -1.61
C TYR A 117 23.75 -10.28 -0.83
N ASN A 118 23.05 -10.77 0.21
CA ASN A 118 23.54 -11.90 1.01
C ASN A 118 23.65 -13.19 0.20
N ILE A 119 22.72 -13.47 -0.72
CA ILE A 119 22.82 -14.66 -1.57
C ILE A 119 24.06 -14.57 -2.45
N ILE A 120 24.25 -13.44 -3.15
CA ILE A 120 25.35 -13.27 -4.10
C ILE A 120 26.69 -13.30 -3.36
N CYS A 121 26.87 -12.49 -2.32
CA CYS A 121 28.16 -12.35 -1.65
C CYS A 121 28.50 -13.49 -0.69
N ARG A 122 27.54 -14.28 -0.20
CA ARG A 122 27.84 -15.49 0.60
C ARG A 122 28.09 -16.73 -0.26
N LEU A 123 27.66 -16.76 -1.52
CA LEU A 123 28.00 -17.84 -2.46
C LEU A 123 29.47 -17.81 -2.91
N GLU A 124 30.20 -16.71 -2.64
CA GLU A 124 31.63 -16.54 -2.97
C GLU A 124 32.59 -16.98 -1.86
N LYS A 125 32.12 -17.63 -0.79
CA LYS A 125 32.95 -18.25 0.25
C LYS A 125 32.73 -19.76 0.31
#